data_AF-A0AAW5EZL8-F1
#
_entry.id   AF-A0AAW5EZL8-F1
#
_cell.length_a   1.000
_cell.length_b   1.000
_cell.length_c   1.000
_cell.angle_alpha   90.00
_cell.angle_beta   90.00
_cell.angle_gamma   90.00
#
_symmetry.space_group_name_H-M   'P 1'
#
loop_
_entity.id
_entity.type
_entity.pdbx_description
1 polymer ?
#
loop_
_entity_poly.entity_id
_entity_poly.type
_entity_poly.pdbx_seq_one_letter_code
_entity_poly.pdbx_strand_id
1 'polypeptide(L)'
;YPSRDGTKMYVANRGSHKIHGPPHSKAGGVSVIDFATDRVVNQWLIPGGGSPDMGNVSDDGKTLWLSGRFDDVVYAIDTTTGATRKIPVGQEPHGLTVWPQPGRYSIGHTGILR
;
A
#
# COMPACT_ATOMS: atom_id res chain seq x y z
N TYR A 1 -3.11 3.83 5.67
CA TYR A 1 -2.27 4.95 5.26
C TYR A 1 -3.15 6.12 4.88
N PRO A 2 -3.17 7.22 5.64
CA PRO A 2 -3.99 8.37 5.27
C PRO A 2 -3.43 9.05 4.01
N SER A 3 -4.33 9.61 3.20
CA SER A 3 -3.97 10.51 2.11
C SER A 3 -3.35 11.79 2.65
N ARG A 4 -2.61 12.52 1.81
CA ARG A 4 -1.87 13.72 2.24
C ARG A 4 -2.78 14.91 2.58
N ASP A 5 -3.98 14.94 2.03
CA ASP A 5 -5.03 15.90 2.39
C ASP A 5 -5.85 15.43 3.62
N GLY A 6 -5.58 14.25 4.18
CA GLY A 6 -6.26 13.72 5.36
C GLY A 6 -7.74 13.35 5.12
N THR A 7 -8.18 13.21 3.87
CA THR A 7 -9.59 12.91 3.55
C THR A 7 -9.88 11.42 3.44
N LYS A 8 -8.85 10.61 3.11
CA LYS A 8 -9.00 9.17 2.83
C LYS A 8 -8.01 8.33 3.60
N MET A 9 -8.34 7.07 3.81
CA MET A 9 -7.47 6.03 4.33
C MET A 9 -7.32 4.89 3.32
N TYR A 10 -6.08 4.60 2.95
CA TYR A 10 -5.70 3.44 2.16
C TYR A 10 -5.42 2.25 3.08
N VAL A 11 -6.11 1.14 2.90
CA VAL A 11 -5.96 -0.10 3.69
C VAL A 11 -5.46 -1.20 2.78
N ALA A 12 -4.27 -1.72 3.07
CA ALA A 12 -3.71 -2.85 2.34
C ALA A 12 -4.45 -4.14 2.72
N ASN A 13 -4.96 -4.84 1.72
CA ASN A 13 -5.65 -6.12 1.87
C ASN A 13 -4.80 -7.19 1.19
N ARG A 14 -4.19 -8.08 2.00
CA ARG A 14 -3.34 -9.13 1.45
C ARG A 14 -4.20 -10.20 0.77
N GLY A 15 -3.85 -10.56 -0.47
CA GLY A 15 -4.57 -11.61 -1.21
C GLY A 15 -4.23 -13.03 -0.77
N SER A 16 -3.14 -13.23 -0.05
CA SER A 16 -2.67 -14.53 0.47
C SER A 16 -2.10 -14.38 1.88
N HIS A 17 -2.13 -15.44 2.68
CA HIS A 17 -1.42 -15.55 3.96
C HIS A 17 -0.25 -16.55 3.91
N LYS A 18 0.08 -17.07 2.72
CA LYS A 18 1.13 -18.07 2.50
C LYS A 18 2.28 -17.47 1.70
N ILE A 19 3.48 -17.58 2.26
CA ILE A 19 4.74 -17.32 1.58
C ILE A 19 4.92 -18.38 0.48
N HIS A 20 5.14 -17.96 -0.77
CA HIS A 20 5.32 -18.82 -1.95
C HIS A 20 4.26 -19.93 -2.12
N GLY A 21 3.03 -19.69 -1.64
CA GLY A 21 1.92 -20.64 -1.68
C GLY A 21 1.07 -20.56 -2.95
N PRO A 22 -0.03 -21.35 -3.04
CA PRO A 22 -0.98 -21.27 -4.15
C PRO A 22 -1.54 -19.85 -4.33
N PRO A 23 -2.06 -19.53 -5.54
CA PRO A 23 -2.31 -18.16 -5.97
C PRO A 23 -3.21 -17.40 -5.00
N HIS A 24 -2.90 -16.11 -4.88
CA HIS A 24 -3.64 -15.14 -4.09
C HIS A 24 -5.12 -15.16 -4.45
N SER A 25 -5.98 -14.96 -3.46
CA SER A 25 -7.37 -14.59 -3.72
C SER A 25 -7.40 -13.39 -4.67
N LYS A 26 -8.42 -13.33 -5.53
CA LYS A 26 -8.61 -12.18 -6.45
C LYS A 26 -8.95 -10.87 -5.71
N ALA A 27 -9.01 -10.89 -4.37
CA ALA A 27 -9.40 -9.77 -3.52
C ALA A 27 -8.21 -8.99 -2.94
N GLY A 28 -6.96 -9.40 -3.19
CA GLY A 28 -5.82 -8.63 -2.70
C GLY A 28 -5.66 -7.30 -3.45
N GLY A 29 -5.31 -6.26 -2.69
CA GLY A 29 -5.34 -4.89 -3.19
C GLY A 29 -5.41 -3.85 -2.07
N VAL A 30 -6.02 -2.71 -2.35
CA VAL A 30 -6.16 -1.60 -1.42
C VAL A 30 -7.61 -1.15 -1.34
N SER A 31 -8.19 -1.14 -0.14
CA SER A 31 -9.46 -0.44 0.11
C SER A 31 -9.19 1.03 0.35
N VAL A 32 -10.00 1.90 -0.25
CA VAL A 32 -9.98 3.34 0.00
C VAL A 32 -11.20 3.68 0.82
N ILE A 33 -10.97 4.14 2.05
CA ILE A 33 -12.01 4.56 2.99
C ILE A 33 -12.04 6.08 3.03
N ASP A 34 -13.22 6.67 2.99
CA ASP A 34 -13.43 8.08 3.27
C ASP A 34 -13.53 8.30 4.79
N PHE A 35 -12.72 9.21 5.34
CA PHE A 35 -12.68 9.42 6.79
C PHE A 35 -13.92 10.11 7.36
N ALA A 36 -14.61 10.92 6.56
CA ALA A 36 -15.78 11.65 7.04
C ALA A 36 -16.99 10.72 7.22
N THR A 37 -17.05 9.66 6.42
CA THR A 37 -18.23 8.78 6.34
C THR A 37 -17.97 7.34 6.81
N ASP A 38 -16.72 6.97 7.06
CA ASP A 38 -16.28 5.59 7.33
C ASP A 38 -16.71 4.57 6.25
N ARG A 39 -16.90 5.05 5.01
CA ARG A 39 -17.32 4.22 3.88
C ARG A 39 -16.13 3.85 3.01
N VAL A 40 -16.13 2.60 2.52
CA VAL A 40 -15.25 2.22 1.40
C VAL A 40 -15.77 2.90 0.14
N VAL A 41 -14.99 3.82 -0.41
CA VAL A 41 -15.31 4.60 -1.62
C VAL A 41 -14.61 4.07 -2.86
N ASN A 42 -13.59 3.22 -2.71
CA ASN A 42 -12.95 2.54 -3.83
C ASN A 42 -12.25 1.25 -3.38
N GLN A 43 -12.02 0.33 -4.33
CA GLN A 43 -11.22 -0.88 -4.14
C GLN A 43 -10.26 -1.04 -5.33
N TRP A 44 -8.97 -0.87 -5.06
CA TRP A 44 -7.92 -1.03 -6.07
C TRP A 44 -7.36 -2.44 -5.99
N LEU A 45 -7.79 -3.31 -6.90
CA LEU A 45 -7.30 -4.68 -6.96
C LEU A 45 -5.93 -4.75 -7.63
N ILE A 46 -5.03 -5.54 -7.04
CA ILE A 46 -3.73 -5.81 -7.66
C ILE A 46 -3.88 -6.99 -8.61
N PRO A 47 -3.44 -6.88 -9.88
CA PRO A 47 -3.50 -7.99 -10.83
C PRO A 47 -2.80 -9.24 -10.28
N GLY A 48 -3.51 -10.37 -10.29
CA GLY A 48 -3.06 -11.63 -9.70
C GLY A 48 -3.28 -11.73 -8.18
N GLY A 49 -4.06 -10.83 -7.58
CA GLY A 49 -4.38 -10.77 -6.15
C GLY A 49 -3.29 -10.08 -5.33
N GLY A 50 -2.03 -10.43 -5.52
CA GLY A 50 -0.90 -9.80 -4.84
C GLY A 50 -0.94 -9.90 -3.30
N SER A 51 0.10 -9.37 -2.67
CA SER A 51 0.29 -9.42 -1.22
C SER A 51 0.73 -8.08 -0.63
N PRO A 52 -0.03 -6.99 -0.87
CA PRO A 52 0.31 -5.69 -0.31
C PRO A 52 0.38 -5.79 1.21
N ASP A 53 1.49 -5.32 1.77
CA ASP A 53 1.76 -5.39 3.20
C ASP A 53 2.04 -3.98 3.73
N MET A 54 3.30 -3.67 4.05
CA MET A 54 3.67 -2.45 4.73
C MET A 54 4.35 -1.43 3.81
N GLY A 55 4.01 -0.15 3.97
CA GLY A 55 4.72 0.94 3.30
C GLY A 55 4.20 2.33 3.67
N ASN A 56 4.11 3.24 2.70
CA ASN A 56 3.66 4.61 2.94
C ASN A 56 3.26 5.35 1.65
N VAL A 57 2.63 6.51 1.79
CA VAL A 57 2.33 7.42 0.68
C VAL A 57 3.56 8.29 0.37
N SER A 58 3.78 8.69 -0.88
CA SER A 58 4.76 9.73 -1.25
C SER A 58 4.40 11.08 -0.61
N ASP A 59 5.37 11.99 -0.52
CA ASP A 59 5.18 13.34 0.01
C ASP A 59 4.14 14.15 -0.79
N ASP A 60 4.16 14.03 -2.11
CA ASP A 60 3.19 14.64 -3.02
C ASP A 60 1.80 13.97 -3.01
N GLY A 61 1.64 12.86 -2.30
CA GLY A 61 0.38 12.13 -2.16
C GLY A 61 -0.02 11.30 -3.37
N LYS A 62 0.77 11.25 -4.45
CA LYS A 62 0.38 10.63 -5.73
C LYS A 62 0.66 9.14 -5.80
N THR A 63 1.56 8.62 -4.96
CA THR A 63 1.94 7.20 -5.00
C THR A 63 1.86 6.58 -3.61
N LEU A 64 1.10 5.49 -3.51
CA LEU A 64 1.13 4.60 -2.37
C LEU A 64 2.14 3.48 -2.66
N TRP A 65 3.20 3.44 -1.87
CA TRP A 65 4.24 2.42 -1.93
C TRP A 65 3.93 1.34 -0.90
N LEU A 66 3.85 0.09 -1.34
CA LEU A 66 3.63 -1.07 -0.48
C LEU A 66 4.60 -2.17 -0.86
N SER A 67 5.11 -2.90 0.11
CA SER A 67 5.77 -4.17 -0.16
C SER A 67 4.74 -5.21 -0.63
N GLY A 68 5.15 -6.08 -1.54
CA GLY A 68 4.45 -7.30 -1.92
C GLY A 68 5.18 -8.48 -1.35
N ARG A 69 5.01 -8.74 -0.05
CA ARG A 69 5.84 -9.67 0.71
C ARG A 69 5.90 -11.07 0.11
N PHE A 70 4.78 -11.61 -0.33
CA PHE A 70 4.75 -12.98 -0.87
C PHE A 70 4.91 -13.04 -2.39
N ASP A 71 5.07 -11.88 -3.02
CA ASP A 71 5.26 -11.72 -4.45
C ASP A 71 6.69 -11.26 -4.81
N ASP A 72 7.55 -11.01 -3.82
CA ASP A 72 8.93 -10.52 -3.99
C ASP A 72 9.02 -9.24 -4.84
N VAL A 73 8.05 -8.35 -4.64
CA VAL A 73 7.95 -7.07 -5.34
C VAL A 73 7.73 -5.92 -4.38
N VAL A 74 7.96 -4.71 -4.89
CA VAL A 74 7.37 -3.47 -4.38
C VAL A 74 6.25 -3.06 -5.33
N TYR A 75 5.11 -2.67 -4.77
CA TYR A 75 4.01 -2.04 -5.48
C TYR A 75 4.12 -0.52 -5.40
N ALA A 76 4.04 0.14 -6.56
CA ALA A 76 3.77 1.56 -6.68
C ALA A 76 2.34 1.71 -7.21
N ILE A 77 1.46 2.30 -6.39
CA ILE A 77 0.04 2.43 -6.71
C ILE A 77 -0.30 3.91 -6.85
N ASP A 78 -0.83 4.31 -7.99
CA ASP A 78 -1.34 5.66 -8.21
C ASP A 78 -2.57 5.92 -7.33
N THR A 79 -2.54 6.96 -6.51
CA THR A 79 -3.58 7.21 -5.50
C THR A 79 -4.86 7.84 -6.06
N THR A 80 -4.87 8.20 -7.35
CA THR A 80 -6.04 8.75 -8.04
C THR A 80 -6.80 7.64 -8.77
N THR A 81 -6.06 6.73 -9.39
CA THR A 81 -6.60 5.72 -10.32
C THR A 81 -6.52 4.29 -9.78
N GLY A 82 -5.65 4.02 -8.80
CA GLY A 82 -5.33 2.66 -8.34
C GLY A 82 -4.41 1.89 -9.28
N ALA A 83 -3.92 2.51 -10.36
CA ALA A 83 -3.02 1.85 -11.30
C ALA A 83 -1.76 1.36 -10.58
N THR A 84 -1.46 0.07 -10.71
CA THR A 84 -0.40 -0.60 -9.96
C THR A 84 0.76 -0.98 -10.88
N ARG A 85 1.97 -0.57 -10.51
CA ARG A 85 3.23 -1.08 -11.05
C ARG A 85 3.90 -2.03 -10.06
N LYS A 86 4.37 -3.17 -10.53
CA LYS A 86 5.18 -4.13 -9.76
C LYS A 86 6.67 -3.91 -10.07
N ILE A 87 7.50 -3.87 -9.04
CA ILE A 87 8.96 -3.70 -9.14
C ILE A 87 9.60 -4.91 -8.45
N PRO A 88 10.26 -5.82 -9.17
CA PRO A 88 10.94 -6.96 -8.55
C PRO A 88 11.99 -6.53 -7.54
N VAL A 89 12.04 -7.23 -6.41
CA VAL A 89 13.06 -7.06 -5.37
C VAL A 89 13.51 -8.44 -4.85
N GLY A 90 14.26 -8.46 -3.76
CA GLY A 90 14.62 -9.70 -3.06
C GLY A 90 13.43 -10.38 -2.39
N GLN A 91 13.71 -11.47 -1.69
CA GLN A 91 12.68 -12.29 -1.06
C GLN A 91 12.02 -11.58 0.12
N GLU A 92 10.70 -11.74 0.23
CA GLU A 92 9.90 -11.34 1.40
C GLU A 92 10.09 -9.89 1.87
N PRO A 93 9.97 -8.87 0.98
CA PRO A 93 10.02 -7.49 1.41
C PRO A 93 8.89 -7.23 2.41
N HIS A 94 9.21 -6.71 3.59
CA HIS A 94 8.22 -6.49 4.66
C HIS A 94 7.86 -5.01 4.80
N GLY A 95 8.73 -4.19 5.39
CA GLY A 95 8.46 -2.77 5.59
C GLY A 95 9.20 -1.90 4.58
N LEU A 96 8.50 -0.93 3.99
CA LEU A 96 9.12 0.11 3.17
C LEU A 96 9.21 1.43 3.95
N THR A 97 10.37 2.06 3.86
CA THR A 97 10.53 3.48 4.20
C THR A 97 10.44 4.28 2.91
N VAL A 98 9.44 5.17 2.81
CA VAL A 98 9.30 6.11 1.70
C VAL A 98 9.95 7.43 2.13
N TRP A 99 10.74 8.08 1.26
CA TRP A 99 11.39 9.35 1.58
C TRP A 99 11.27 10.33 0.39
N PRO A 100 11.03 11.63 0.62
CA PRO A 100 10.84 12.26 1.93
C PRO A 100 9.51 11.87 2.60
N GLN A 101 9.50 11.92 3.93
CA GLN A 101 8.26 11.94 4.70
C GLN A 101 7.82 13.40 4.86
N PRO A 102 6.51 13.70 5.00
CA PRO A 102 6.09 15.04 5.40
C PRO A 102 6.76 15.42 6.73
N GLY A 103 7.47 16.54 6.72
CA GLY A 103 8.24 17.01 7.86
C GLY A 103 9.72 16.60 7.85
N ARG A 104 10.45 17.05 8.88
CA ARG A 104 11.92 16.97 8.92
C ARG A 104 12.48 15.63 9.42
N TYR A 105 11.68 14.81 10.12
CA TYR A 105 12.17 13.63 10.84
C TYR A 105 11.36 12.38 10.49
N SER A 106 12.06 11.26 10.29
CA SER A 106 11.44 9.93 10.30
C SER A 106 11.09 9.57 11.74
N ILE A 107 9.83 9.25 12.01
CA ILE A 107 9.32 8.96 13.36
C ILE A 107 9.14 7.46 13.63
N GLY A 108 9.66 6.59 12.76
CA GLY A 108 9.67 5.14 12.98
C GLY A 108 9.17 4.35 11.78
N HIS A 109 8.90 3.06 11.99
CA HIS A 109 8.31 2.21 10.97
C HIS A 109 6.84 2.62 10.72
N THR A 110 6.49 2.74 9.44
CA THR A 110 5.17 3.03 8.83
C THR A 110 4.06 3.65 9.71
N GLY A 111 3.54 4.79 9.27
CA GLY A 111 2.22 5.26 9.69
C GLY A 111 2.16 6.13 10.93
N ILE A 112 3.30 6.49 11.52
CA ILE A 112 3.32 7.57 12.52
C ILE A 112 3.29 8.90 11.76
N LEU A 113 2.24 9.69 11.98
CA LEU A 113 2.05 11.04 11.47
C LEU A 113 1.79 11.97 12.66
N ARG A 114 2.12 13.26 12.50
CA ARG A 114 1.68 14.31 13.43
C ARG A 114 0.25 14.72 13.13
#